data_AF-A0A151J7L6-F1
#
_entry.id   AF-A0A151J7L6-F1
#
_cell.length_a   1.000
_cell.length_b   1.000
_cell.length_c   1.000
_cell.angle_alpha   90.00
_cell.angle_beta   90.00
_cell.angle_gamma   90.00
#
_symmetry.space_group_name_H-M   'P 1'
#
loop_
_entity.id
_entity.type
_entity.pdbx_description
1 polymer ?
#
loop_
_entity_poly.entity_id
_entity_poly.type
_entity_poly.pdbx_seq_one_letter_code
_entity_poly.pdbx_strand_id
1 'polypeptide(L)'
;MKRVSIEEETKEQAATGIWRYYRTKMIIASHFGHICKMRNSTSCVSRVKSIIYPQELNVGSVKHGIKHEEIARKSIESMLNLNIKHCGLFIDSEIPFLGASPDGLIEEDGIVEIKCPFAAQ
;
A
#
# COMPACT_ATOMS: atom_id res chain seq x y z
N MET A 1 -0.79 12.12 -16.66
CA MET A 1 -1.12 10.88 -15.92
C MET A 1 -2.52 11.04 -15.36
N LYS A 2 -3.48 10.17 -15.69
CA LYS A 2 -4.86 10.29 -15.19
C LYS A 2 -4.96 9.67 -13.79
N ARG A 3 -4.63 10.44 -12.75
CA ARG A 3 -4.53 9.97 -11.35
C ARG A 3 -5.79 9.26 -10.88
N VAL A 4 -6.96 9.87 -11.11
CA VAL A 4 -8.26 9.32 -10.74
C VAL A 4 -8.51 7.96 -11.43
N SER A 5 -8.19 7.85 -12.72
CA SER A 5 -8.31 6.58 -13.46
C SER A 5 -7.44 5.49 -12.84
N ILE A 6 -6.22 5.83 -12.44
CA ILE A 6 -5.28 4.87 -11.86
C ILE A 6 -5.77 4.39 -10.50
N GLU A 7 -6.28 5.28 -9.66
CA GLU A 7 -6.88 4.90 -8.37
C GLU A 7 -8.02 3.90 -8.60
N GLU A 8 -8.98 4.24 -9.46
CA GLU A 8 -10.15 3.40 -9.76
C GLU A 8 -9.74 2.02 -10.33
N GLU A 9 -8.83 1.99 -11.32
CA GLU A 9 -8.32 0.77 -11.94
C GLU A 9 -7.56 -0.14 -10.96
N THR A 10 -7.10 0.40 -9.83
CA THR A 10 -6.24 -0.29 -8.89
C THR A 10 -6.88 -0.50 -7.52
N LYS A 11 -8.19 -0.28 -7.38
CA LYS A 11 -8.97 -0.51 -6.14
C LYS A 11 -8.87 -1.93 -5.58
N GLU A 12 -8.74 -2.90 -6.46
CA GLU A 12 -8.55 -4.32 -6.10
C GLU A 12 -7.11 -4.64 -5.64
N GLN A 13 -6.24 -3.63 -5.61
CA GLN A 13 -4.87 -3.68 -5.11
C GLN A 13 -4.11 -4.95 -5.54
N ALA A 14 -3.68 -5.76 -4.58
CA ALA A 14 -2.85 -6.95 -4.78
C ALA A 14 -3.55 -8.07 -5.59
N ALA A 15 -4.87 -8.01 -5.77
CA ALA A 15 -5.62 -8.95 -6.61
C ALA A 15 -5.42 -8.70 -8.11
N THR A 16 -4.94 -7.51 -8.51
CA THR A 16 -4.65 -7.18 -9.91
C THR A 16 -3.16 -6.94 -10.17
N GLY A 17 -2.70 -7.29 -11.37
CA GLY A 17 -1.33 -7.00 -11.80
C GLY A 17 -1.07 -5.51 -12.03
N ILE A 18 -2.12 -4.72 -12.33
CA ILE A 18 -2.03 -3.30 -12.68
C ILE A 18 -1.54 -2.46 -11.49
N TRP A 19 -2.07 -2.73 -10.28
CA TRP A 19 -1.61 -2.06 -9.07
C TRP A 19 -0.12 -2.27 -8.82
N ARG A 20 0.37 -3.51 -8.97
CA ARG A 20 1.80 -3.83 -8.84
C ARG A 20 2.63 -3.14 -9.91
N TYR A 21 2.15 -3.14 -11.16
CA TYR A 21 2.82 -2.48 -12.28
C TYR A 21 3.07 -1.00 -12.01
N TYR A 22 2.05 -0.24 -11.62
CA TYR A 22 2.22 1.20 -11.34
C TYR A 22 3.18 1.45 -10.19
N ARG A 23 3.14 0.62 -9.13
CA ARG A 23 4.07 0.74 -7.98
C ARG A 23 5.54 0.56 -8.35
N THR A 24 5.86 -0.11 -9.47
CA THR A 24 7.25 -0.20 -9.97
C THR A 24 7.80 1.12 -10.53
N LYS A 25 6.91 2.09 -10.80
CA LYS A 25 7.25 3.37 -11.43
C LYS A 25 7.37 4.52 -10.42
N MET A 26 7.18 4.25 -9.13
CA MET A 26 7.08 5.28 -8.10
C MET A 26 7.65 4.81 -6.75
N ILE A 27 7.94 5.78 -5.89
CA ILE A 27 8.29 5.56 -4.49
C ILE A 27 6.99 5.56 -3.69
N ILE A 28 6.59 4.38 -3.23
CA ILE A 28 5.40 4.19 -2.40
C ILE A 28 5.66 4.43 -0.90
N ALA A 29 4.61 4.79 -0.15
CA ALA A 29 4.66 5.02 1.29
C ALA A 29 5.41 3.95 2.10
N SER A 30 5.21 2.65 1.82
CA SER A 30 5.89 1.58 2.55
C SER A 30 7.42 1.52 2.36
N HIS A 31 7.97 2.18 1.33
CA HIS A 31 9.41 2.33 1.13
C HIS A 31 10.00 3.56 1.82
N PHE A 32 9.20 4.58 2.12
CA PHE A 32 9.69 5.88 2.63
C PHE A 32 10.45 5.74 3.94
N GLY A 33 9.93 4.96 4.88
CA GLY A 33 10.59 4.76 6.18
C GLY A 33 12.02 4.22 6.04
N HIS A 34 12.28 3.40 5.02
CA HIS A 34 13.63 2.94 4.72
C HIS A 34 14.46 4.01 3.99
N ILE A 35 13.90 4.66 2.96
CA ILE A 35 14.60 5.66 2.14
C ILE A 35 15.06 6.84 2.98
N CYS A 36 14.17 7.40 3.82
CA CYS A 36 14.49 8.54 4.69
C CYS A 36 15.57 8.23 5.74
N LYS A 37 15.79 6.95 6.07
CA LYS A 37 16.80 6.49 7.03
C LYS A 37 18.12 6.07 6.37
N MET A 38 18.23 6.12 5.05
CA MET A 38 19.46 5.74 4.35
C MET A 38 20.57 6.75 4.63
N ARG A 39 21.78 6.23 4.88
CA ARG A 39 22.98 7.06 4.97
C ARG A 39 23.43 7.45 3.57
N ASN A 40 23.99 8.65 3.42
CA ASN A 40 24.54 9.11 2.15
C ASN A 40 25.67 8.21 1.61
N SER A 41 26.35 7.46 2.50
CA SER A 41 27.40 6.51 2.13
C SER A 41 26.86 5.13 1.70
N THR A 42 25.59 4.83 1.95
CA THR A 42 24.99 3.55 1.59
C THR A 42 24.45 3.62 0.17
N SER A 43 24.91 2.72 -0.70
CA SER A 43 24.41 2.62 -2.07
C SER A 43 22.90 2.37 -2.12
N CYS A 44 22.19 3.12 -2.96
CA CYS A 44 20.75 2.97 -3.16
C CYS A 44 20.37 1.85 -4.14
N VAL A 45 21.34 1.18 -4.76
CA VAL A 45 21.12 0.19 -5.83
C VAL A 45 20.16 -0.93 -5.40
N SER A 46 20.35 -1.50 -4.20
CA SER A 46 19.47 -2.56 -3.69
C SER A 46 18.03 -2.06 -3.51
N ARG A 47 17.86 -0.83 -3.01
CA ARG A 47 16.54 -0.22 -2.82
C ARG A 47 15.84 0.03 -4.15
N VAL A 48 16.55 0.61 -5.11
CA VAL A 48 16.03 0.86 -6.46
C VAL A 48 15.62 -0.45 -7.13
N LYS A 49 16.46 -1.49 -7.03
CA LYS A 49 16.12 -2.83 -7.55
C LYS A 49 14.84 -3.40 -6.91
N SER A 50 14.65 -3.24 -5.60
CA SER A 50 13.44 -3.73 -4.92
C SER A 50 12.15 -3.04 -5.36
N ILE A 51 12.24 -1.78 -5.84
CA ILE A 51 11.10 -1.02 -6.36
C ILE A 51 10.80 -1.42 -7.80
N ILE A 52 11.82 -1.46 -8.67
CA ILE A 52 11.65 -1.73 -10.11
C ILE A 52 11.35 -3.21 -10.37
N TYR A 53 11.92 -4.11 -9.56
CA TYR A 53 11.80 -5.56 -9.69
C TYR A 53 11.31 -6.16 -8.37
N PRO A 54 10.05 -5.90 -7.97
CA PRO A 54 9.51 -6.43 -6.73
C PRO A 54 9.46 -7.96 -6.79
N GLN A 55 9.91 -8.61 -5.73
CA GLN A 55 9.76 -10.05 -5.58
C GLN A 55 8.42 -10.39 -4.93
N GLU A 56 7.76 -11.44 -5.41
CA GLU A 56 6.59 -11.97 -4.73
C GLU A 56 7.00 -12.65 -3.42
N LEU A 57 6.51 -12.09 -2.31
CA LEU A 57 6.77 -12.64 -0.98
C LEU A 57 5.73 -13.73 -0.68
N ASN A 58 6.13 -14.99 -0.87
CA ASN A 58 5.29 -16.14 -0.55
C ASN A 58 5.55 -16.66 0.88
N VAL A 59 5.38 -15.78 1.87
CA VAL A 59 5.60 -16.09 3.29
C VAL A 59 4.29 -16.15 4.08
N GLY A 60 4.26 -16.95 5.14
CA GLY A 60 3.06 -17.18 5.96
C GLY A 60 2.45 -15.89 6.53
N SER A 61 3.29 -14.93 6.93
CA SER A 61 2.84 -13.63 7.46
C SER A 61 2.14 -12.77 6.42
N VAL A 62 2.62 -12.74 5.18
CA VAL A 62 1.97 -12.00 4.08
C VAL A 62 0.63 -12.63 3.71
N LYS A 63 0.59 -13.96 3.61
CA LYS A 63 -0.66 -14.71 3.38
C LYS A 63 -1.68 -14.48 4.50
N HIS A 64 -1.22 -14.48 5.75
CA HIS A 64 -2.06 -14.17 6.90
C HIS A 64 -2.61 -12.74 6.82
N GLY A 65 -1.78 -11.76 6.47
CA GLY A 65 -2.19 -10.38 6.23
C GLY A 65 -3.35 -10.29 5.22
N ILE A 66 -3.10 -10.78 4.01
CA ILE A 66 -4.09 -10.78 2.91
C ILE A 66 -5.41 -11.44 3.32
N LYS A 67 -5.35 -12.56 4.06
CA LYS A 67 -6.54 -13.30 4.48
C LYS A 67 -7.39 -12.54 5.51
N HIS A 68 -6.76 -11.81 6.43
CA HIS A 68 -7.45 -11.23 7.59
C HIS A 68 -7.70 -9.72 7.48
N GLU A 69 -7.06 -9.03 6.54
CA GLU A 69 -7.21 -7.57 6.35
C GLU A 69 -8.69 -7.17 6.16
N GLU A 70 -9.41 -7.86 5.27
CA GLU A 70 -10.83 -7.59 5.03
C GLU A 70 -11.72 -7.90 6.25
N ILE A 71 -11.36 -8.92 7.03
CA ILE A 71 -12.07 -9.26 8.27
C ILE A 71 -11.85 -8.17 9.31
N ALA A 72 -10.60 -7.70 9.45
CA ALA A 72 -10.23 -6.63 10.37
C ALA A 72 -10.90 -5.30 9.96
N ARG A 73 -10.95 -4.97 8.67
CA ARG A 73 -11.64 -3.80 8.14
C ARG A 73 -13.10 -3.78 8.56
N LYS A 74 -13.85 -4.87 8.28
CA LYS A 74 -15.27 -5.00 8.69
C LYS A 74 -15.47 -4.93 10.21
N SER A 75 -14.53 -5.47 10.98
CA SER A 75 -14.59 -5.37 12.44
C SER A 75 -14.45 -3.92 12.91
N ILE A 76 -13.51 -3.17 12.34
CA ILE A 76 -13.29 -1.75 12.67
C ILE A 76 -14.50 -0.92 12.26
N GLU A 77 -15.05 -1.14 11.06
CA GLU A 77 -16.29 -0.48 10.59
C GLU A 77 -17.43 -0.65 11.59
N SER A 78 -17.67 -1.89 12.04
CA SER A 78 -18.74 -2.21 13.00
C SER A 78 -18.48 -1.61 14.39
N MET A 79 -17.26 -1.76 14.91
CA MET A 79 -16.90 -1.29 16.26
C MET A 79 -16.94 0.23 16.40
N LEU A 80 -16.51 0.96 15.36
CA LEU A 80 -16.42 2.41 15.38
C LEU A 80 -17.61 3.09 14.70
N ASN A 81 -18.53 2.31 14.12
CA ASN A 81 -19.64 2.80 13.31
C ASN A 81 -19.16 3.75 12.19
N LEU A 82 -18.10 3.35 11.50
CA LEU A 82 -17.47 4.09 10.39
C LEU A 82 -17.67 3.35 9.07
N ASN A 83 -17.71 4.10 7.97
CA ASN A 83 -17.70 3.56 6.62
C ASN A 83 -16.26 3.60 6.06
N ILE A 84 -15.63 2.44 5.88
CA ILE A 84 -14.26 2.33 5.36
C ILE A 84 -14.32 1.84 3.92
N LYS A 85 -14.12 2.76 2.98
CA LYS A 85 -14.16 2.45 1.54
C LYS A 85 -12.84 1.85 1.08
N HIS A 86 -12.94 0.87 0.18
CA HIS A 86 -11.78 0.41 -0.60
C HIS A 86 -11.23 1.54 -1.46
N CYS A 87 -9.93 1.49 -1.71
CA CYS A 87 -9.23 2.45 -2.54
C CYS A 87 -8.02 1.83 -3.23
N GLY A 88 -7.63 2.44 -4.33
CA GLY A 88 -6.45 2.04 -5.09
C GLY A 88 -5.21 2.86 -4.78
N LEU A 89 -4.41 3.06 -5.82
CA LEU A 89 -3.16 3.77 -5.76
C LEU A 89 -3.38 5.27 -5.97
N PHE A 90 -3.12 6.05 -4.92
CA PHE A 90 -3.01 7.50 -4.98
C PHE A 90 -1.62 7.93 -5.43
N ILE A 91 -1.58 8.91 -6.32
CA ILE A 91 -0.36 9.51 -6.84
C ILE A 91 -0.36 10.98 -6.41
N ASP A 92 0.76 11.43 -5.87
CA ASP A 92 0.89 12.79 -5.36
C ASP A 92 0.63 13.84 -6.46
N SER A 93 0.00 14.94 -6.02
CA SER A 93 -0.51 15.95 -6.94
C SER A 93 0.58 16.86 -7.52
N GLU A 94 1.70 17.00 -6.82
CA GLU A 94 2.82 17.88 -7.14
C GLU A 94 4.07 17.08 -7.54
N ILE A 95 4.23 15.87 -6.97
CA ILE A 95 5.41 15.01 -7.11
C ILE A 95 4.99 13.64 -7.68
N PRO A 96 4.82 13.50 -9.01
CA PRO A 96 4.15 12.34 -9.63
C PRO A 96 4.84 10.97 -9.46
N PHE A 97 6.08 10.95 -8.96
CA PHE A 97 6.78 9.71 -8.64
C PHE A 97 6.56 9.26 -7.18
N LEU A 98 5.71 9.96 -6.42
CA LEU A 98 5.27 9.55 -5.08
C LEU A 98 3.86 8.99 -5.12
N GLY A 99 3.62 7.96 -4.32
CA GLY A 99 2.28 7.40 -4.18
C GLY A 99 2.04 6.64 -2.88
N ALA A 100 0.78 6.35 -2.62
CA ALA A 100 0.32 5.58 -1.47
C ALA A 100 -0.92 4.77 -1.85
N SER A 101 -1.14 3.67 -1.15
CA SER A 101 -2.34 2.85 -1.28
C SER A 101 -2.72 2.49 0.14
N PRO A 102 -3.55 3.31 0.82
CA PRO A 102 -4.00 3.00 2.16
C PRO A 102 -4.90 1.76 2.14
N ASP A 103 -5.12 1.14 3.29
CA ASP A 103 -5.97 -0.05 3.41
C ASP A 103 -7.47 0.33 3.38
N GLY A 104 -7.79 1.61 3.55
CA GLY A 104 -9.12 2.17 3.29
C GLY A 104 -9.23 3.66 3.54
N LEU A 105 -10.31 4.25 3.05
CA LEU A 105 -10.67 5.66 3.22
C LEU A 105 -11.85 5.81 4.18
N ILE A 106 -11.78 6.80 5.06
CA ILE A 106 -12.82 7.14 6.04
C ILE A 106 -13.29 8.55 5.72
N GLU A 107 -14.60 8.72 5.53
CA GLU A 107 -15.24 10.03 5.32
C GLU A 107 -14.56 10.86 4.20
N GLU A 108 -14.14 12.10 4.47
CA GLU A 108 -13.55 13.01 3.48
C GLU A 108 -12.02 13.02 3.49
N ASP A 109 -11.39 12.92 4.67
CA ASP A 109 -9.94 13.11 4.85
C ASP A 109 -9.26 12.01 5.68
N GLY A 110 -10.02 11.04 6.18
CA GLY A 110 -9.52 9.94 6.99
C GLY A 110 -8.97 8.78 6.15
N ILE A 111 -7.94 8.12 6.69
CA ILE A 111 -7.39 6.87 6.13
C ILE A 111 -7.22 5.82 7.23
N VAL A 112 -7.21 4.55 6.85
CA VAL A 112 -6.86 3.43 7.74
C VAL A 112 -5.66 2.66 7.20
N GLU A 113 -4.78 2.25 8.12
CA GLU A 113 -3.71 1.29 7.87
C GLU A 113 -3.91 0.12 8.85
N ILE A 114 -4.17 -1.06 8.32
CA ILE A 114 -4.47 -2.29 9.04
C ILE A 114 -3.21 -3.15 9.06
N LYS A 115 -2.95 -3.76 10.22
CA LYS A 115 -1.87 -4.75 10.38
C LYS A 115 -2.43 -5.99 11.08
N CYS A 116 -2.26 -7.14 10.43
CA CYS A 116 -2.64 -8.44 10.96
C CYS A 116 -1.37 -9.23 11.31
N PRO A 117 -0.80 -9.05 12.53
CA PRO A 117 0.47 -9.68 12.90
C PRO A 117 0.31 -11.19 13.08
N PHE A 118 1.10 -11.97 12.33
CA PHE A 118 1.10 -13.44 12.38
C PHE A 118 1.48 -14.02 13.75
N ALA A 119 2.30 -13.31 14.54
CA ALA A 119 2.79 -13.79 15.83
C ALA A 119 1.79 -13.68 16.98
N ALA A 120 0.65 -12.99 16.77
CA ALA A 120 -0.41 -12.83 17.76
C ALA A 120 -1.59 -13.79 17.53
N GLN A 121 -1.36 -14.84 16.73
CA GLN A 121 -2.35 -15.85 16.36
C GLN A 121 -2.48 -16.96 17.42
#